data_AF-A0A950ZV47-F1
#
_entry.id   AF-A0A950ZV47-F1
#
_cell.length_a   1.000
_cell.length_b   1.000
_cell.length_c   1.000
_cell.angle_alpha   90.00
_cell.angle_beta   90.00
_cell.angle_gamma   90.00
#
_symmetry.space_group_name_H-M   'P 1'
#
loop_
_entity.id
_entity.type
_entity.pdbx_description
1 polymer ?
#
loop_
_entity_poly.entity_id
_entity_poly.type
_entity_poly.pdbx_seq_one_letter_code
_entity_poly.pdbx_strand_id
1 'polypeptide(L)'
;MREVLSVVMAVAHNQHEANIERADIAALNAQRANPSADEFMTLIRSLWRRLTTTSPTGRPQSVDDYRAQFRTIPLPPPANLLHDDDAFAWWRVGGTNPTAIRQAIDPGPLTSEGIRSVSAFVDDDLDALVTSGRLVVADYRETLADLEPSSYPDGPKYAYRPVAWFGVPKGSRRLTPIAILPDEDGSLQYAPPAGKSS
;
A
#
# COMPACT_ATOMS: atom_id res chain seq x y z
N MET A 1 51.03 58.48 -24.45
CA MET A 1 51.11 58.49 -22.97
C MET A 1 49.74 58.28 -22.29
N ARG A 2 48.63 58.84 -22.80
CA ARG A 2 47.28 58.64 -22.22
C ARG A 2 46.73 57.21 -22.32
N GLU A 3 47.01 56.47 -23.40
CA GLU A 3 46.47 55.11 -23.57
C GLU A 3 47.12 54.07 -22.64
N VAL A 4 48.43 54.18 -22.37
CA VAL A 4 49.13 53.26 -21.46
C VAL A 4 48.62 53.41 -20.02
N LEU A 5 48.30 54.64 -19.60
CA LEU A 5 47.77 54.92 -18.27
C LEU A 5 46.33 54.37 -18.09
N SER A 6 45.52 54.41 -19.15
CA SER A 6 44.15 53.83 -19.19
C SER A 6 44.17 52.32 -18.99
N VAL A 7 45.05 51.61 -19.71
CA VAL A 7 45.15 50.14 -19.63
C VAL A 7 45.66 49.69 -18.27
N VAL A 8 46.64 50.39 -17.69
CA VAL A 8 47.16 50.06 -16.35
C VAL A 8 46.10 50.28 -15.26
N MET A 9 45.31 51.36 -15.36
CA MET A 9 44.20 51.62 -14.43
C MET A 9 43.07 50.59 -14.56
N ALA A 10 42.73 50.17 -15.78
CA ALA A 10 41.71 49.15 -16.02
C ALA A 10 42.15 47.76 -15.51
N VAL A 11 43.42 47.41 -15.65
CA VAL A 11 43.99 46.16 -15.10
C VAL A 11 44.02 46.21 -13.58
N ALA A 12 44.40 47.34 -12.98
CA ALA A 12 44.41 47.50 -11.52
C ALA A 12 43.00 47.45 -10.92
N HIS A 13 42.02 48.06 -11.59
CA HIS A 13 40.61 48.01 -11.16
C HIS A 13 40.03 46.60 -11.26
N ASN A 14 40.26 45.88 -12.36
CA ASN A 14 39.84 44.49 -12.52
C ASN A 14 40.50 43.53 -11.51
N GLN A 15 41.78 43.76 -11.17
CA GLN A 15 42.45 42.97 -10.13
C GLN A 15 41.91 43.28 -8.73
N HIS A 16 41.50 44.52 -8.46
CA HIS A 16 40.88 44.88 -7.19
C HIS A 16 39.49 44.24 -7.03
N GLU A 17 38.64 44.30 -8.06
CA GLU A 17 37.31 43.67 -8.02
C GLU A 17 37.40 42.14 -7.91
N ALA A 18 38.30 41.50 -8.65
CA ALA A 18 38.51 40.05 -8.56
C ALA A 18 39.04 39.61 -7.18
N ASN A 19 39.80 40.47 -6.49
CA ASN A 19 40.27 40.20 -5.14
C ASN A 19 39.18 40.40 -4.08
N ILE A 20 38.28 41.36 -4.27
CA ILE A 20 37.10 41.56 -3.41
C ILE A 20 36.14 40.37 -3.55
N GLU A 21 35.83 39.95 -4.78
CA GLU A 21 34.93 38.82 -5.03
C GLU A 21 35.48 37.50 -4.48
N ARG A 22 36.80 37.28 -4.57
CA ARG A 22 37.46 36.11 -3.95
C ARG A 22 37.44 36.16 -2.42
N ALA A 23 37.61 37.34 -1.82
CA ALA A 23 37.52 37.52 -0.37
C ALA A 23 36.09 37.26 0.12
N ASP A 24 35.08 37.69 -0.62
CA ASP A 24 33.67 37.47 -0.28
C ASP A 24 33.25 36.01 -0.46
N ILE A 25 33.71 35.32 -1.52
CA ILE A 25 33.48 33.89 -1.68
C ILE A 25 34.17 33.09 -0.56
N ALA A 26 35.36 33.48 -0.13
CA ALA A 26 36.06 32.86 0.99
C ALA A 26 35.31 33.11 2.33
N ALA A 27 34.78 34.32 2.54
CA ALA A 27 33.97 34.65 3.71
C ALA A 27 32.62 33.92 3.72
N LEU A 28 31.95 33.79 2.57
CA LEU A 28 30.71 33.03 2.41
C LEU A 28 30.93 31.53 2.62
N ASN A 29 32.05 30.98 2.16
CA ASN A 29 32.43 29.59 2.41
C ASN A 29 32.85 29.36 3.88
N ALA A 30 33.46 30.35 4.53
CA ALA A 30 33.76 30.31 5.97
C ALA A 30 32.48 30.41 6.84
N GLN A 31 31.43 31.07 6.34
CA GLN A 31 30.12 31.13 6.99
C GLN A 31 29.23 29.91 6.70
N ARG A 32 29.53 29.13 5.65
CA ARG A 32 28.97 27.78 5.45
C ARG A 32 29.65 26.80 6.40
N ALA A 33 29.31 26.91 7.69
CA ALA A 33 29.56 25.82 8.62
C ALA A 33 28.76 24.60 8.15
N ASN A 34 29.43 23.62 7.54
CA ASN A 34 28.87 22.28 7.50
C ASN A 34 28.65 21.89 8.96
N PRO A 35 27.43 21.48 9.36
CA PRO A 35 27.18 21.06 10.72
C PRO A 35 28.23 20.02 11.08
N SER A 36 28.85 20.19 12.24
CA SER A 36 29.76 19.17 12.75
C SER A 36 29.03 17.82 12.78
N ALA A 37 29.78 16.72 12.72
CA ALA A 37 29.18 15.40 12.85
C ALA A 37 28.28 15.31 14.10
N ASP A 38 28.66 15.99 15.18
CA ASP A 38 27.88 16.06 16.43
C ASP A 38 26.58 16.85 16.31
N GLU A 39 26.57 17.99 15.60
CA GLU A 39 25.36 18.77 15.35
C GLU A 39 24.40 18.03 14.42
N PHE A 40 24.94 17.41 13.36
CA PHE A 40 24.16 16.57 12.46
C PHE A 40 23.55 15.38 13.22
N MET A 41 24.34 14.67 14.02
CA MET A 41 23.86 13.55 14.83
C MET A 41 22.89 13.99 15.94
N THR A 42 23.01 15.22 16.43
CA THR A 42 22.05 15.78 17.39
C THR A 42 20.72 16.11 16.72
N LEU A 43 20.75 16.67 15.51
CA LEU A 43 19.55 16.89 14.70
C LEU A 43 18.87 15.55 14.38
N ILE A 44 19.61 14.55 13.90
CA ILE A 44 19.10 13.21 13.61
C ILE A 44 18.50 12.56 14.87
N ARG A 45 19.17 12.64 16.03
CA ARG A 45 18.63 12.12 17.29
C ARG A 45 17.38 12.87 17.76
N SER A 46 17.31 14.18 17.54
CA SER A 46 16.13 14.99 17.91
C SER A 46 14.93 14.68 17.00
N LEU A 47 15.18 14.46 15.70
CA LEU A 47 14.17 14.06 14.73
C LEU A 47 13.69 12.64 15.02
N TRP A 48 14.61 11.69 15.23
CA TRP A 48 14.28 10.33 15.64
C TRP A 48 13.46 10.30 16.92
N ARG A 49 13.86 11.05 17.94
CA ARG A 49 13.11 11.16 19.20
C ARG A 49 11.71 11.69 18.95
N ARG A 50 11.54 12.75 18.15
CA ARG A 50 10.21 13.28 17.79
C ARG A 50 9.39 12.27 17.00
N LEU A 51 10.00 11.49 16.11
CA LEU A 51 9.31 10.43 15.38
C LEU A 51 8.91 9.26 16.28
N THR A 52 9.72 8.92 17.30
CA THR A 52 9.46 7.77 18.19
C THR A 52 8.61 8.11 19.40
N THR A 53 8.72 9.29 20.00
CA THR A 53 7.92 9.68 21.17
C THR A 53 6.47 10.00 20.85
N THR A 54 6.16 10.27 19.58
CA THR A 54 4.81 10.62 19.15
C THR A 54 4.10 9.47 18.45
N SER A 55 4.82 8.41 18.06
CA SER A 55 4.23 7.29 17.33
C SER A 55 3.37 6.42 18.26
N PRO A 56 2.16 6.02 17.84
CA PRO A 56 1.36 5.06 18.59
C PRO A 56 2.15 3.77 18.77
N THR A 57 2.28 3.27 20.00
CA THR A 57 2.93 1.99 20.31
C THR A 57 1.92 1.01 20.89
N GLY A 58 2.13 -0.28 20.65
CA GLY A 58 1.26 -1.35 21.15
C GLY A 58 0.17 -1.77 20.17
N ARG A 59 -0.77 -2.59 20.65
CA ARG A 59 -1.83 -3.17 19.82
C ARG A 59 -2.92 -2.13 19.53
N PRO A 60 -3.27 -1.87 18.26
CA PRO A 60 -4.40 -1.01 17.93
C PRO A 60 -5.70 -1.57 18.49
N GLN A 61 -6.58 -0.68 18.94
CA GLN A 61 -7.89 -0.97 19.52
C GLN A 61 -9.01 -0.76 18.49
N SER A 62 -8.73 -0.05 17.40
CA SER A 62 -9.69 0.24 16.34
C SER A 62 -9.02 0.35 14.97
N VAL A 63 -9.82 0.35 13.90
CA VAL A 63 -9.34 0.65 12.53
C VAL A 63 -8.80 2.09 12.44
N ASP A 64 -9.34 3.01 13.23
CA ASP A 64 -8.91 4.41 13.22
C ASP A 64 -7.50 4.62 13.80
N ASP A 65 -7.02 3.71 14.64
CA ASP A 65 -5.63 3.72 15.09
C ASP A 65 -4.64 3.53 13.93
N TYR A 66 -5.02 2.76 12.91
CA TYR A 66 -4.22 2.63 11.68
C TYR A 66 -4.26 3.91 10.84
N ARG A 67 -5.40 4.62 10.79
CA ARG A 67 -5.48 5.94 10.12
C ARG A 67 -4.54 6.94 10.77
N ALA A 68 -4.41 6.91 12.09
CA ALA A 68 -3.54 7.79 12.85
C ALA A 68 -2.03 7.63 12.57
N GLN A 69 -1.62 6.59 11.82
CA GLN A 69 -0.25 6.40 11.33
C GLN A 69 0.09 7.34 10.16
N PHE A 70 -0.90 7.79 9.39
CA PHE A 70 -0.74 8.64 8.20
C PHE A 70 -0.71 10.13 8.56
N ARG A 71 0.28 10.55 9.38
CA ARG A 71 0.36 11.93 9.89
C ARG A 71 1.03 12.91 8.93
N THR A 72 2.04 12.43 8.22
CA THR A 72 2.89 13.24 7.33
C THR A 72 2.71 12.88 5.86
N ILE A 73 1.98 11.79 5.59
CA ILE A 73 1.65 11.31 4.25
C ILE A 73 0.12 11.22 4.11
N PRO A 74 -0.44 11.42 2.90
CA PRO A 74 -1.88 11.28 2.69
C PRO A 74 -2.38 9.88 3.04
N LEU A 75 -3.59 9.80 3.59
CA LEU A 75 -4.28 8.53 3.79
C LEU A 75 -4.52 7.88 2.42
N PRO A 76 -4.16 6.60 2.23
CA PRO A 76 -4.35 5.94 0.94
C PRO A 76 -5.85 5.76 0.67
N PRO A 77 -6.34 6.02 -0.57
CA PRO A 77 -7.76 5.89 -0.90
C PRO A 77 -8.44 4.58 -0.47
N PRO A 78 -7.77 3.40 -0.56
CA PRO A 78 -8.32 2.12 -0.09
C PRO A 78 -8.72 2.08 1.39
N ALA A 79 -8.19 2.98 2.24
CA ALA A 79 -8.53 3.01 3.67
C ALA A 79 -10.03 3.23 3.94
N ASN A 80 -10.74 3.87 3.01
CA ASN A 80 -12.18 4.12 3.13
C ASN A 80 -13.05 3.02 2.50
N LEU A 81 -12.43 2.00 1.92
CA LEU A 81 -13.10 0.91 1.19
C LEU A 81 -12.86 -0.46 1.83
N LEU A 82 -12.42 -0.49 3.10
CA LEU A 82 -12.02 -1.72 3.79
C LEU A 82 -13.14 -2.77 3.85
N HIS A 83 -14.39 -2.31 3.95
CA HIS A 83 -15.59 -3.16 4.08
C HIS A 83 -16.45 -3.17 2.81
N ASP A 84 -15.91 -2.68 1.69
CA ASP A 84 -16.62 -2.63 0.42
C ASP A 84 -16.30 -3.89 -0.41
N ASP A 85 -17.33 -4.70 -0.68
CA ASP A 85 -17.21 -5.95 -1.43
C ASP A 85 -16.80 -5.74 -2.89
N ASP A 86 -17.24 -4.64 -3.52
CA ASP A 86 -16.84 -4.28 -4.89
C ASP A 86 -15.35 -3.94 -4.91
N ALA A 87 -14.86 -3.19 -3.92
CA ALA A 87 -13.44 -2.86 -3.78
C ALA A 87 -12.60 -4.11 -3.49
N PHE A 88 -13.09 -4.99 -2.59
CA PHE A 88 -12.45 -6.26 -2.27
C PHE A 88 -12.29 -7.13 -3.53
N ALA A 89 -13.34 -7.28 -4.34
CA ALA A 89 -13.26 -8.01 -5.59
C ALA A 89 -12.39 -7.30 -6.64
N TRP A 90 -12.46 -5.97 -6.74
CA TRP A 90 -11.65 -5.20 -7.67
C TRP A 90 -10.14 -5.36 -7.43
N TRP A 91 -9.68 -5.50 -6.18
CA TRP A 91 -8.26 -5.74 -5.90
C TRP A 91 -7.69 -7.02 -6.53
N ARG A 92 -8.53 -7.98 -6.94
CA ARG A 92 -8.09 -9.20 -7.62
C ARG A 92 -7.72 -8.97 -9.07
N VAL A 93 -8.14 -7.85 -9.66
CA VAL A 93 -7.84 -7.49 -11.07
C VAL A 93 -7.08 -6.17 -11.20
N GLY A 94 -7.26 -5.23 -10.26
CA GLY A 94 -6.62 -3.92 -10.27
C GLY A 94 -5.75 -3.62 -9.05
N GLY A 95 -5.61 -4.58 -8.13
CA GLY A 95 -4.78 -4.43 -6.94
C GLY A 95 -3.31 -4.83 -7.17
N THR A 96 -2.59 -5.04 -6.08
CA THR A 96 -1.14 -5.35 -6.09
C THR A 96 -0.82 -6.78 -6.53
N ASN A 97 -1.78 -7.70 -6.45
CA ASN A 97 -1.62 -9.09 -6.87
C ASN A 97 -2.75 -9.51 -7.83
N PRO A 98 -2.73 -9.03 -9.09
CA PRO A 98 -3.79 -9.30 -10.07
C PRO A 98 -3.66 -10.67 -10.75
N THR A 99 -2.64 -11.46 -10.41
CA THR A 99 -2.33 -12.74 -11.07
C THR A 99 -2.83 -13.95 -10.30
N ALA A 100 -3.39 -13.76 -9.10
CA ALA A 100 -3.84 -14.86 -8.25
C ALA A 100 -5.17 -15.48 -8.69
N ILE A 101 -5.91 -14.84 -9.61
CA ILE A 101 -7.23 -15.32 -10.05
C ILE A 101 -7.18 -16.08 -11.37
N ARG A 102 -8.10 -17.02 -11.51
CA ARG A 102 -8.36 -17.74 -12.76
C ARG A 102 -9.84 -18.11 -12.86
N GLN A 103 -10.30 -18.39 -14.07
CA GLN A 103 -11.62 -19.01 -14.25
C GLN A 103 -11.66 -20.34 -13.49
N ALA A 104 -12.76 -20.59 -12.79
CA ALA A 104 -12.99 -21.84 -12.07
C ALA A 104 -13.65 -22.85 -13.01
N ILE A 105 -13.03 -24.03 -13.12
CA ILE A 105 -13.59 -25.17 -13.86
C ILE A 105 -14.28 -26.13 -12.88
N ASP A 106 -13.72 -26.25 -11.68
CA ASP A 106 -14.30 -26.96 -10.54
C ASP A 106 -14.86 -25.93 -9.54
N PRO A 107 -16.16 -25.99 -9.20
CA PRO A 107 -16.76 -25.10 -8.22
C PRO A 107 -16.39 -25.44 -6.76
N GLY A 108 -15.80 -26.60 -6.50
CA GLY A 108 -15.46 -27.04 -5.14
C GLY A 108 -16.72 -27.22 -4.27
N PRO A 109 -16.72 -26.73 -3.00
CA PRO A 109 -17.82 -26.95 -2.06
C PRO A 109 -19.01 -25.98 -2.26
N LEU A 110 -19.01 -25.16 -3.31
CA LEU A 110 -20.11 -24.25 -3.58
C LEU A 110 -21.41 -25.01 -3.90
N THR A 111 -22.54 -24.42 -3.53
CA THR A 111 -23.87 -24.92 -3.89
C THR A 111 -24.66 -23.82 -4.59
N SER A 112 -25.60 -24.21 -5.45
CA SER A 112 -26.49 -23.23 -6.10
C SER A 112 -27.34 -22.46 -5.10
N GLU A 113 -27.76 -23.08 -3.99
CA GLU A 113 -28.47 -22.39 -2.91
C GLU A 113 -27.60 -21.30 -2.27
N GLY A 114 -26.33 -21.63 -1.97
CA GLY A 114 -25.40 -20.66 -1.40
C GLY A 114 -25.10 -19.51 -2.34
N ILE A 115 -24.91 -19.78 -3.63
CA ILE A 115 -24.74 -18.72 -4.64
C ILE A 115 -25.96 -17.79 -4.69
N ARG A 116 -27.18 -18.36 -4.68
CA ARG A 116 -28.42 -17.56 -4.73
C ARG A 116 -28.64 -16.72 -3.47
N SER A 117 -27.95 -17.01 -2.36
CA SER A 117 -27.95 -16.13 -1.18
C SER A 117 -27.24 -14.79 -1.42
N VAL A 118 -26.35 -14.74 -2.42
CA VAL A 118 -25.67 -13.52 -2.86
C VAL A 118 -26.57 -12.79 -3.85
N SER A 119 -27.01 -11.58 -3.48
CA SER A 119 -28.04 -10.82 -4.21
C SER A 119 -27.81 -10.68 -5.72
N ALA A 120 -26.55 -10.57 -6.17
CA ALA A 120 -26.18 -10.44 -7.57
C ALA A 120 -26.38 -11.73 -8.41
N PHE A 121 -26.62 -12.87 -7.74
CA PHE A 121 -26.73 -14.20 -8.35
C PHE A 121 -28.03 -14.93 -7.96
N VAL A 122 -29.06 -14.20 -7.52
CA VAL A 122 -30.35 -14.77 -7.09
C VAL A 122 -31.04 -15.64 -8.17
N ASP A 123 -30.87 -15.26 -9.45
CA ASP A 123 -31.41 -15.97 -10.61
C ASP A 123 -30.34 -16.81 -11.34
N ASP A 124 -29.22 -17.08 -10.67
CA ASP A 124 -28.16 -17.93 -11.19
C ASP A 124 -28.22 -19.34 -10.60
N ASP A 125 -27.55 -20.26 -11.30
CA ASP A 125 -27.27 -21.60 -10.84
C ASP A 125 -25.78 -21.87 -11.02
N LEU A 126 -25.21 -22.71 -10.15
CA LEU A 126 -23.78 -22.98 -10.13
C LEU A 126 -23.29 -23.52 -11.47
N ASP A 127 -24.02 -24.46 -12.07
CA ASP A 127 -23.63 -25.07 -13.35
C ASP A 127 -23.63 -24.05 -14.47
N ALA A 128 -24.62 -23.15 -14.49
CA ALA A 128 -24.69 -22.07 -15.47
C ALA A 128 -23.53 -21.07 -15.29
N LEU A 129 -23.13 -20.79 -14.05
CA LEU A 129 -22.03 -19.88 -13.74
C LEU A 129 -20.67 -20.45 -14.18
N VAL A 130 -20.44 -21.75 -13.96
CA VAL A 130 -19.23 -22.47 -14.39
C VAL A 130 -19.18 -22.58 -15.91
N THR A 131 -20.23 -23.10 -16.55
CA THR A 131 -20.27 -23.35 -18.00
C THR A 131 -20.19 -22.08 -18.83
N SER A 132 -20.74 -20.96 -18.34
CA SER A 132 -20.60 -19.65 -18.98
C SER A 132 -19.25 -18.95 -18.70
N GLY A 133 -18.37 -19.59 -17.92
CA GLY A 133 -17.05 -19.06 -17.57
C GLY A 133 -17.08 -17.82 -16.69
N ARG A 134 -18.18 -17.61 -15.96
CA ARG A 134 -18.39 -16.46 -15.08
C ARG A 134 -17.95 -16.73 -13.64
N LEU A 135 -17.69 -17.99 -13.26
CA LEU A 135 -17.10 -18.33 -11.96
C LEU A 135 -15.57 -18.18 -12.01
N VAL A 136 -15.02 -17.47 -11.03
CA VAL A 136 -13.60 -17.15 -10.89
C VAL A 136 -13.14 -17.55 -9.49
N VAL A 137 -11.91 -18.03 -9.37
CA VAL A 137 -11.33 -18.47 -8.08
C VAL A 137 -9.94 -17.88 -7.88
N ALA A 138 -9.66 -17.48 -6.64
CA ALA A 138 -8.33 -17.25 -6.10
C ALA A 138 -8.03 -18.37 -5.10
N ASP A 139 -7.09 -19.26 -5.44
CA ASP A 139 -6.75 -20.44 -4.64
C ASP A 139 -5.30 -20.34 -4.15
N TYR A 140 -5.12 -20.12 -2.86
CA TYR A 140 -3.81 -19.89 -2.26
C TYR A 140 -3.22 -21.14 -1.59
N ARG A 141 -3.90 -22.29 -1.62
CA ARG A 141 -3.47 -23.51 -0.91
C ARG A 141 -2.08 -23.97 -1.30
N GLU A 142 -1.87 -24.13 -2.61
CA GLU A 142 -0.58 -24.57 -3.14
C GLU A 142 0.47 -23.45 -3.07
N THR A 143 0.09 -22.21 -3.39
CA THR A 143 1.04 -21.08 -3.46
C THR A 143 1.61 -20.71 -2.10
N LEU A 144 0.87 -20.95 -1.02
CA LEU A 144 1.26 -20.65 0.35
C LEU A 144 1.51 -21.93 1.18
N ALA A 145 1.66 -23.09 0.54
CA ALA A 145 1.81 -24.38 1.23
C ALA A 145 3.01 -24.38 2.19
N ASP A 146 4.12 -23.78 1.78
CA ASP A 146 5.37 -23.72 2.53
C ASP A 146 5.49 -22.49 3.46
N LEU A 147 4.42 -21.68 3.58
CA LEU A 147 4.44 -20.49 4.40
C LEU A 147 4.31 -20.84 5.89
N GLU A 148 5.45 -20.94 6.56
CA GLU A 148 5.51 -21.21 8.01
C GLU A 148 5.17 -19.95 8.83
N PRO A 149 4.15 -20.00 9.72
CA PRO A 149 3.85 -18.88 10.60
C PRO A 149 5.01 -18.62 11.59
N SER A 150 5.45 -17.36 11.66
CA SER A 150 6.50 -16.96 12.61
C SER A 150 5.93 -16.48 13.94
N SER A 151 6.78 -16.39 14.97
CA SER A 151 6.49 -15.65 16.20
C SER A 151 7.19 -14.28 16.19
N TYR A 152 6.55 -13.29 16.81
CA TYR A 152 7.17 -12.02 17.20
C TYR A 152 7.02 -11.90 18.72
N PRO A 153 7.85 -11.15 19.46
CA PRO A 153 7.91 -11.16 20.93
C PRO A 153 6.57 -11.25 21.68
N ASP A 154 5.49 -10.68 21.12
CA ASP A 154 4.17 -10.62 21.74
C ASP A 154 3.19 -11.75 21.33
N GLY A 155 3.65 -12.78 20.60
CA GLY A 155 2.84 -13.97 20.30
C GLY A 155 3.04 -14.59 18.91
N PRO A 156 2.33 -15.71 18.63
CA PRO A 156 2.34 -16.34 17.32
C PRO A 156 1.64 -15.46 16.28
N LYS A 157 2.17 -15.46 15.05
CA LYS A 157 1.44 -15.00 13.86
C LYS A 157 0.71 -16.19 13.26
N TYR A 158 -0.39 -15.91 12.58
CA TYR A 158 -1.18 -16.91 11.88
C TYR A 158 -1.12 -16.61 10.39
N ALA A 159 -0.93 -17.65 9.58
CA ALA A 159 -1.04 -17.60 8.14
C ALA A 159 -2.22 -18.48 7.72
N TYR A 160 -2.96 -18.01 6.71
CA TYR A 160 -4.11 -18.72 6.14
C TYR A 160 -3.83 -19.07 4.69
N ARG A 161 -4.49 -20.14 4.22
CA ARG A 161 -4.38 -20.64 2.85
C ARG A 161 -5.76 -20.65 2.16
N PRO A 162 -6.36 -19.47 1.96
CA PRO A 162 -7.77 -19.40 1.61
C PRO A 162 -8.03 -19.80 0.17
N VAL A 163 -9.27 -20.24 -0.09
CA VAL A 163 -9.87 -20.29 -1.41
C VAL A 163 -11.02 -19.30 -1.44
N ALA A 164 -10.98 -18.35 -2.37
CA ALA A 164 -12.02 -17.34 -2.53
C ALA A 164 -12.64 -17.44 -3.92
N TRP A 165 -13.97 -17.57 -3.96
CA TRP A 165 -14.75 -17.60 -5.19
C TRP A 165 -15.41 -16.26 -5.45
N PHE A 166 -15.39 -15.89 -6.71
CA PHE A 166 -15.99 -14.68 -7.25
C PHE A 166 -16.81 -15.03 -8.48
N GLY A 167 -17.76 -14.17 -8.84
CA GLY A 167 -18.54 -14.31 -10.05
C GLY A 167 -18.66 -13.01 -10.83
N VAL A 168 -18.95 -13.12 -12.12
CA VAL A 168 -19.40 -12.00 -12.94
C VAL A 168 -20.92 -12.11 -13.14
N PRO A 169 -21.73 -11.21 -12.57
CA PRO A 169 -23.18 -11.24 -12.76
C PRO A 169 -23.58 -11.06 -14.23
N LYS A 170 -24.74 -11.61 -14.62
CA LYS A 170 -25.27 -11.46 -15.99
C LYS A 170 -25.42 -9.97 -16.35
N GLY A 171 -24.95 -9.58 -17.53
CA GLY A 171 -25.00 -8.18 -17.99
C GLY A 171 -24.03 -7.23 -17.29
N SER A 172 -23.22 -7.73 -16.35
CA SER A 172 -22.18 -6.96 -15.66
C SER A 172 -20.80 -7.26 -16.23
N ARG A 173 -19.85 -6.36 -15.96
CA ARG A 173 -18.41 -6.57 -16.14
C ARG A 173 -17.64 -6.47 -14.82
N ARG A 174 -18.36 -6.37 -13.70
CA ARG A 174 -17.79 -6.29 -12.36
C ARG A 174 -17.66 -7.69 -11.78
N LEU A 175 -16.55 -7.90 -11.09
CA LEU A 175 -16.33 -9.08 -10.28
C LEU A 175 -17.04 -8.87 -8.93
N THR A 176 -17.75 -9.88 -8.45
CA THR A 176 -18.50 -9.84 -7.18
C THR A 176 -18.05 -11.03 -6.32
N PRO A 177 -17.75 -10.83 -5.02
CA PRO A 177 -17.39 -11.94 -4.15
C PRO A 177 -18.60 -12.87 -3.93
N ILE A 178 -18.34 -14.17 -3.88
CA ILE A 178 -19.37 -15.19 -3.64
C ILE A 178 -19.16 -15.86 -2.30
N ALA A 179 -17.96 -16.42 -2.08
CA ALA A 179 -17.66 -17.15 -0.86
C ALA A 179 -16.15 -17.22 -0.60
N ILE A 180 -15.79 -17.49 0.65
CA ILE A 180 -14.42 -17.72 1.10
C ILE A 180 -14.40 -18.97 1.97
N LEU A 181 -13.45 -19.85 1.69
CA LEU A 181 -12.99 -20.90 2.58
C LEU A 181 -11.65 -20.45 3.18
N PRO A 182 -11.56 -20.11 4.49
CA PRO A 182 -10.36 -19.52 5.07
C PRO A 182 -9.14 -20.45 5.08
N ASP A 183 -9.37 -21.74 5.29
CA ASP A 183 -8.37 -22.82 5.29
C ASP A 183 -9.08 -24.17 5.10
N GLU A 184 -8.34 -25.27 4.96
CA GLU A 184 -8.89 -26.61 4.70
C GLU A 184 -9.85 -27.10 5.80
N ASP A 185 -9.55 -26.78 7.07
CA ASP A 185 -10.39 -27.11 8.23
C ASP A 185 -11.46 -26.05 8.52
N GLY A 186 -11.51 -24.97 7.73
CA GLY A 186 -12.43 -23.86 7.90
C GLY A 186 -13.85 -24.18 7.44
N SER A 187 -14.81 -23.36 7.87
CA SER A 187 -16.16 -23.37 7.28
C SER A 187 -16.21 -22.46 6.06
N LEU A 188 -16.92 -22.91 5.02
CA LEU A 188 -17.25 -22.08 3.86
C LEU A 188 -18.18 -20.94 4.30
N GLN A 189 -17.83 -19.71 3.94
CA GLN A 189 -18.58 -18.50 4.26
C GLN A 189 -19.03 -17.82 2.97
N TYR A 190 -20.34 -17.68 2.77
CA TYR A 190 -20.89 -16.92 1.65
C TYR A 190 -20.88 -15.42 1.96
N ALA A 191 -20.70 -14.61 0.93
CA ALA A 191 -20.78 -13.15 1.04
C ALA A 191 -22.16 -12.76 1.58
N PRO A 192 -22.22 -11.79 2.51
CA PRO A 192 -23.49 -11.36 3.06
C PRO A 192 -24.38 -10.75 1.96
N PRO A 193 -25.72 -10.81 2.11
CA PRO A 193 -26.61 -10.06 1.24
C PRO A 193 -26.27 -8.56 1.30
N ALA A 194 -26.34 -7.87 0.17
CA ALA A 194 -26.06 -6.45 0.07
C ALA A 194 -26.79 -5.66 1.18
N GLY A 195 -26.05 -4.83 1.94
CA GLY A 195 -26.59 -3.99 3.01
C GLY A 195 -26.46 -4.55 4.44
N LYS A 196 -25.85 -5.73 4.63
CA LYS A 196 -25.39 -6.18 5.95
C LYS A 196 -23.87 -6.02 6.05
N SER A 197 -23.40 -4.91 6.62
CA SER A 197 -22.02 -4.85 7.10
C SER A 197 -21.88 -5.78 8.29
N SER A 198 -20.84 -6.62 8.27
CA SER A 198 -20.37 -7.36 9.45
C SER A 198 -19.80 -6.42 10.52
#